data_AF-A0A661Z7J1-F1
#
_entry.id   AF-A0A661Z7J1-F1
#
_cell.length_a   1.000
_cell.length_b   1.000
_cell.length_c   1.000
_cell.angle_alpha   90.00
_cell.angle_beta   90.00
_cell.angle_gamma   90.00
#
_symmetry.space_group_name_H-M   'P 1'
#
loop_
_entity.id
_entity.type
_entity.pdbx_description
1 polymer ?
#
loop_
_entity_poly.entity_id
_entity_poly.type
_entity_poly.pdbx_seq_one_letter_code
_entity_poly.pdbx_strand_id
1 'polypeptide(L)'
;MKHLFLSLILILTFGMLSAQSSLSARILTVSMHPFENQNLPLFQNTIDNKGYITFEPGLILSYDRYIAKNLSLRLSTAVMNDRYNTLAGYSQIMLKYKALKYYKHSLYLGFGPAVHYETDKSTIPGYVNEEKLKTADNTMYKIAWLSGMIEYNYYISKKLDFTLTLNHTHSRSVALSLGVRFDLPDPNGKGCDCPSFR
;
A
#
# COMPACT_ATOMS: atom_id res chain seq x y z
N MET A 1 16.00 -25.75 -6.00
CA MET A 1 15.22 -25.91 -7.25
C MET A 1 13.80 -26.43 -7.04
N LYS A 2 13.57 -27.55 -6.31
CA LYS A 2 12.20 -28.07 -6.06
C LYS A 2 11.23 -27.05 -5.42
N HIS A 3 11.68 -26.26 -4.46
CA HIS A 3 10.85 -25.22 -3.83
C HIS A 3 10.47 -24.07 -4.78
N LEU A 4 11.38 -23.70 -5.71
CA LEU A 4 11.15 -22.66 -6.71
C LEU A 4 10.10 -23.11 -7.75
N PHE A 5 10.13 -24.40 -8.09
CA PHE A 5 9.18 -25.03 -9.00
C PHE A 5 7.79 -25.15 -8.37
N LEU A 6 7.71 -25.53 -7.09
CA LEU A 6 6.44 -25.60 -6.35
C LEU A 6 5.82 -24.21 -6.17
N SER A 7 6.62 -23.18 -5.87
CA SER A 7 6.14 -21.80 -5.79
C SER A 7 5.68 -21.28 -7.15
N LEU A 8 6.39 -21.64 -8.24
CA LEU A 8 5.99 -21.25 -9.60
C LEU A 8 4.68 -21.94 -10.02
N ILE A 9 4.50 -23.22 -9.70
CA ILE A 9 3.24 -23.95 -9.92
C ILE A 9 2.10 -23.33 -9.10
N LEU A 10 2.35 -22.95 -7.85
CA LEU A 10 1.33 -22.29 -7.01
C LEU A 10 0.93 -20.91 -7.56
N ILE A 11 1.90 -20.13 -8.07
CA ILE A 11 1.64 -18.84 -8.72
C ILE A 11 0.85 -19.01 -10.02
N LEU A 12 1.20 -20.03 -10.82
CA LEU A 12 0.52 -20.34 -12.08
C LEU A 12 -0.90 -20.88 -11.87
N THR A 13 -1.15 -21.70 -10.85
CA THR A 13 -2.50 -22.17 -10.51
C THR A 13 -3.39 -21.06 -9.95
N PHE A 14 -2.83 -20.10 -9.21
CA PHE A 14 -3.54 -18.87 -8.83
C PHE A 14 -3.91 -18.00 -10.05
N GLY A 15 -3.09 -18.02 -11.11
CA GLY A 15 -3.41 -17.34 -12.38
C GLY A 15 -4.60 -17.95 -13.14
N MET A 16 -4.87 -19.25 -12.95
CA MET A 16 -5.96 -19.98 -13.62
C MET A 16 -7.34 -19.82 -12.95
N LEU A 17 -7.39 -19.34 -11.71
CA LEU A 17 -8.64 -18.98 -11.04
C LEU A 17 -9.21 -17.74 -11.70
N SER A 18 -10.15 -17.92 -12.63
CA SER A 18 -10.83 -16.84 -13.35
C SER A 18 -11.65 -16.01 -12.38
N ALA A 19 -11.06 -14.92 -11.90
CA ALA A 19 -11.66 -14.04 -10.92
C ALA A 19 -11.46 -12.60 -11.35
N GLN A 20 -12.35 -11.72 -10.91
CA GLN A 20 -12.26 -10.30 -11.22
C GLN A 20 -10.93 -9.74 -10.70
N SER A 21 -10.40 -8.76 -11.41
CA SER A 21 -9.21 -8.02 -11.00
C SER A 21 -9.49 -6.52 -11.03
N SER A 22 -8.72 -5.76 -10.27
CA SER A 22 -8.72 -4.30 -10.37
C SER A 22 -7.32 -3.72 -10.29
N LEU A 23 -7.12 -2.61 -10.97
CA LEU A 23 -5.93 -1.79 -10.88
C LEU A 23 -6.25 -0.52 -10.09
N SER A 24 -5.32 -0.01 -9.31
CA SER A 24 -5.48 1.30 -8.68
C SER A 24 -4.20 2.11 -8.79
N ALA A 25 -4.37 3.42 -8.96
CA ALA A 25 -3.30 4.40 -8.86
C ALA A 25 -3.70 5.41 -7.78
N ARG A 26 -2.82 5.60 -6.80
CA ARG A 26 -3.02 6.52 -5.67
C ARG A 26 -1.81 7.40 -5.49
N ILE A 27 -2.05 8.63 -5.08
CA ILE A 27 -1.02 9.60 -4.73
C ILE A 27 -0.89 9.59 -3.21
N LEU A 28 0.33 9.39 -2.71
CA LEU A 28 0.66 9.61 -1.30
C LEU A 28 0.81 11.11 -1.07
N THR A 29 0.22 11.64 0.00
CA THR A 29 0.23 13.09 0.23
C THR A 29 0.65 13.43 1.64
N VAL A 30 0.06 12.81 2.66
CA VAL A 30 0.30 13.19 4.05
C VAL A 30 0.60 11.96 4.88
N SER A 31 1.69 12.02 5.64
CA SER A 31 2.07 11.02 6.63
C SER A 31 2.01 11.63 8.03
N MET A 32 1.49 10.86 8.98
CA MET A 32 1.42 11.22 10.39
C MET A 32 2.38 10.31 11.16
N HIS A 33 3.11 10.87 12.12
CA HIS A 33 4.09 10.19 12.96
C HIS A 33 3.67 10.27 14.43
N PRO A 34 2.55 9.65 14.84
CA PRO A 34 1.94 9.90 16.17
C PRO A 34 2.76 9.37 17.36
N PHE A 35 3.83 8.60 17.10
CA PHE A 35 4.67 7.99 18.12
C PHE A 35 5.97 8.78 18.30
N GLU A 36 6.60 8.64 19.46
CA GLU A 36 7.90 9.25 19.73
C GLU A 36 8.94 8.80 18.69
N ASN A 37 9.74 9.77 18.22
CA ASN A 37 10.79 9.56 17.24
C ASN A 37 11.85 10.65 17.41
N GLN A 38 13.10 10.27 17.72
CA GLN A 38 14.19 11.24 17.94
C GLN A 38 14.55 12.02 16.67
N ASN A 39 14.16 11.53 15.50
CA ASN A 39 14.44 12.16 14.23
C ASN A 39 13.39 13.20 13.79
N LEU A 40 12.32 13.45 14.57
CA LEU A 40 11.31 14.46 14.22
C LEU A 40 11.93 15.83 13.86
N PRO A 41 12.94 16.35 14.59
CA PRO A 41 13.58 17.63 14.25
C PRO A 41 14.36 17.62 12.93
N LEU A 42 14.65 16.43 12.38
CA LEU A 42 15.41 16.26 11.14
C LEU A 42 14.50 16.16 9.90
N PHE A 43 13.18 16.08 10.09
CA PHE A 43 12.24 16.02 8.98
C PHE A 43 12.21 17.37 8.25
N GLN A 44 12.29 17.33 6.92
CA GLN A 44 12.36 18.53 6.08
C GLN A 44 11.01 18.93 5.50
N ASN A 45 10.16 17.93 5.22
CA ASN A 45 8.87 18.13 4.55
C ASN A 45 7.71 18.21 5.57
N THR A 46 7.91 18.93 6.68
CA THR A 46 6.92 19.01 7.76
C THR A 46 5.85 20.05 7.47
N ILE A 47 4.61 19.74 7.81
CA ILE A 47 3.47 20.67 7.74
C ILE A 47 3.29 21.36 9.10
N ASP A 48 3.68 20.70 10.19
CA ASP A 48 3.62 21.23 11.54
C ASP A 48 5.01 21.59 12.09
N ASN A 49 5.04 22.46 13.10
CA ASN A 49 6.29 22.95 13.70
C ASN A 49 7.09 21.88 14.47
N LYS A 50 6.53 20.67 14.67
CA LYS A 50 7.14 19.59 15.46
C LYS A 50 7.49 18.35 14.63
N GLY A 51 7.10 18.30 13.35
CA GLY A 51 7.36 17.18 12.46
C GLY A 51 6.44 15.96 12.61
N TYR A 52 5.33 16.09 13.34
CA TYR A 52 4.34 15.02 13.48
C TYR A 52 3.56 14.76 12.18
N ILE A 53 3.52 15.72 11.27
CA ILE A 53 2.80 15.65 10.00
C ILE A 53 3.76 16.04 8.89
N THR A 54 3.96 15.15 7.93
CA THR A 54 4.84 15.37 6.79
C THR A 54 4.08 15.26 5.48
N PHE A 55 4.47 16.08 4.51
CA PHE A 55 4.04 15.96 3.13
C PHE A 55 4.99 15.00 2.39
N GLU A 56 4.50 13.84 1.99
CA GLU A 56 5.31 12.79 1.35
C GLU A 56 4.71 12.44 -0.02
N PRO A 57 4.96 13.28 -1.06
CA PRO A 57 4.38 13.09 -2.37
C PRO A 57 4.93 11.82 -3.01
N GLY A 58 4.03 10.98 -3.53
CA GLY A 58 4.42 9.73 -4.17
C GLY A 58 3.30 9.09 -4.96
N LEU A 59 3.61 8.00 -5.65
CA LEU A 59 2.67 7.20 -6.40
C LEU A 59 2.65 5.78 -5.86
N ILE A 60 1.44 5.24 -5.68
CA ILE A 60 1.18 3.87 -5.29
C ILE A 60 0.39 3.22 -6.42
N LEU A 61 0.95 2.15 -6.98
CA LEU A 61 0.27 1.30 -7.94
C LEU A 61 -0.16 0.01 -7.24
N SER A 62 -1.34 -0.49 -7.58
CA SER A 62 -1.82 -1.74 -7.00
C SER A 62 -2.60 -2.57 -7.99
N TYR A 63 -2.52 -3.88 -7.80
CA TYR A 63 -3.30 -4.88 -8.50
C TYR A 63 -4.00 -5.74 -7.45
N ASP A 64 -5.32 -5.80 -7.51
CA ASP A 64 -6.15 -6.70 -6.72
C ASP A 64 -6.60 -7.87 -7.59
N ARG A 65 -6.51 -9.09 -7.07
CA ARG A 65 -7.17 -10.28 -7.59
C ARG A 65 -8.18 -10.76 -6.57
N TYR A 66 -9.46 -10.80 -6.94
CA TYR A 66 -10.49 -11.34 -6.08
C TYR A 66 -10.32 -12.86 -5.96
N ILE A 67 -10.39 -13.38 -4.74
CA ILE A 67 -10.29 -14.83 -4.46
C ILE A 67 -11.58 -15.37 -3.83
N ALA A 68 -12.41 -14.47 -3.28
CA ALA A 68 -13.78 -14.74 -2.87
C ALA A 68 -14.62 -13.45 -2.95
N LYS A 69 -15.94 -13.56 -2.71
CA LYS A 69 -16.89 -12.44 -2.80
C LYS A 69 -16.46 -11.17 -2.04
N ASN A 70 -15.88 -11.35 -0.85
CA ASN A 70 -15.44 -10.27 0.03
C ASN A 70 -13.93 -10.28 0.27
N LEU A 71 -13.16 -11.10 -0.46
CA LEU A 71 -11.74 -11.31 -0.20
C LEU A 71 -10.93 -11.16 -1.49
N SER A 72 -9.86 -10.37 -1.44
CA SER A 72 -8.93 -10.22 -2.55
C SER A 72 -7.49 -10.23 -2.08
N LEU A 73 -6.59 -10.74 -2.92
CA LEU A 73 -5.16 -10.59 -2.76
C LEU A 73 -4.72 -9.32 -3.49
N ARG A 74 -3.99 -8.45 -2.81
CA ARG A 74 -3.46 -7.20 -3.36
C ARG A 74 -1.95 -7.25 -3.43
N LEU A 75 -1.40 -6.89 -4.58
CA LEU A 75 -0.01 -6.50 -4.74
C LEU A 75 0.04 -4.98 -4.84
N SER A 76 0.96 -4.33 -4.14
CA SER A 76 1.18 -2.89 -4.33
C SER A 76 2.66 -2.55 -4.28
N THR A 77 3.02 -1.54 -5.07
CA THR A 77 4.33 -0.90 -5.00
C THR A 77 4.14 0.60 -4.91
N ALA A 78 5.01 1.24 -4.15
CA ALA A 78 4.99 2.67 -3.95
C ALA A 78 6.39 3.25 -4.15
N VAL A 79 6.43 4.44 -4.73
CA VAL A 79 7.61 5.29 -4.83
C VAL A 79 7.20 6.67 -4.35
N MET A 80 7.97 7.26 -3.44
CA MET A 80 7.64 8.52 -2.81
C MET A 80 8.89 9.32 -2.47
N ASN A 81 8.70 10.62 -2.29
CA ASN A 81 9.64 11.47 -1.62
C ASN A 81 9.32 11.46 -0.11
N ASP A 82 10.26 11.00 0.71
CA ASP A 82 10.06 10.77 2.13
C ASP A 82 10.16 12.06 2.96
N ARG A 83 9.97 11.91 4.28
CA ARG A 83 10.07 13.00 5.28
C ARG A 83 11.40 13.74 5.30
N TYR A 84 12.47 13.14 4.80
CA TYR A 84 13.80 13.75 4.72
C TYR A 84 14.13 14.27 3.31
N ASN A 85 13.13 14.35 2.44
CA ASN A 85 13.27 14.81 1.06
C ASN A 85 14.19 13.91 0.19
N THR A 86 14.12 12.59 0.37
CA THR A 86 14.81 11.63 -0.50
C THR A 86 13.86 10.55 -1.03
N LEU A 87 14.35 9.75 -1.98
CA LEU A 87 13.60 8.63 -2.51
C LEU A 87 13.39 7.52 -1.46
N ALA A 88 12.13 7.12 -1.30
CA ALA A 88 11.73 5.93 -0.57
C ALA A 88 10.61 5.19 -1.31
N GLY A 89 10.32 3.99 -0.84
CA GLY A 89 9.25 3.18 -1.40
C GLY A 89 8.92 1.98 -0.55
N TYR A 90 7.92 1.24 -1.02
CA TYR A 90 7.60 -0.04 -0.43
C TYR A 90 6.99 -0.96 -1.47
N SER A 91 7.10 -2.26 -1.21
CA SER A 91 6.35 -3.30 -1.91
C SER A 91 5.61 -4.14 -0.90
N GLN A 92 4.34 -4.41 -1.14
CA GLN A 92 3.47 -5.09 -0.18
C GLN A 92 2.57 -6.13 -0.86
N ILE A 93 2.28 -7.17 -0.10
CA ILE A 93 1.27 -8.18 -0.43
C ILE A 93 0.25 -8.15 0.69
N MET A 94 -1.02 -7.93 0.36
CA MET A 94 -2.07 -7.81 1.36
C MET A 94 -3.24 -8.74 1.06
N LEU A 95 -3.74 -9.38 2.11
CA LEU A 95 -5.08 -9.95 2.09
C LEU A 95 -6.07 -8.84 2.43
N LYS A 96 -7.01 -8.55 1.52
CA LYS A 96 -7.96 -7.46 1.62
C LYS A 96 -9.38 -8.01 1.78
N TYR A 97 -10.02 -7.67 2.88
CA TYR A 97 -11.39 -8.02 3.20
C TYR A 97 -12.33 -6.83 3.04
N LYS A 98 -13.46 -7.01 2.36
CA LYS A 98 -14.53 -6.02 2.22
C LYS A 98 -15.40 -6.07 3.47
N ALA A 99 -15.14 -5.18 4.41
CA ALA A 99 -15.84 -5.11 5.70
C ALA A 99 -17.24 -4.51 5.57
N LEU A 100 -17.41 -3.53 4.68
CA LEU A 100 -18.69 -2.85 4.48
C LEU A 100 -18.92 -2.58 3.00
N LYS A 101 -20.16 -2.77 2.55
CA LYS A 101 -20.68 -2.22 1.30
C LYS A 101 -22.06 -1.66 1.59
N TYR A 102 -22.25 -0.37 1.36
CA TYR A 102 -23.52 0.30 1.51
C TYR A 102 -23.68 1.33 0.39
N TYR A 103 -24.65 1.10 -0.51
CA TYR A 103 -24.90 1.95 -1.67
C TYR A 103 -23.59 2.18 -2.49
N LYS A 104 -23.19 3.45 -2.66
CA LYS A 104 -21.97 3.86 -3.35
C LYS A 104 -20.70 3.72 -2.51
N HIS A 105 -20.81 3.34 -1.25
CA HIS A 105 -19.70 3.30 -0.29
C HIS A 105 -19.22 1.88 -0.07
N SER A 106 -17.91 1.69 -0.02
CA SER A 106 -17.33 0.44 0.45
C SER A 106 -16.09 0.68 1.31
N LEU A 107 -15.94 -0.17 2.32
CA LEU A 107 -14.81 -0.14 3.24
C LEU A 107 -14.10 -1.49 3.19
N TYR A 108 -12.78 -1.42 3.08
CA TYR A 108 -11.90 -2.56 3.03
C TYR A 108 -10.86 -2.47 4.14
N LEU A 109 -10.56 -3.62 4.72
CA LEU A 109 -9.46 -3.82 5.66
C LEU A 109 -8.42 -4.70 4.97
N GLY A 110 -7.16 -4.30 5.01
CA GLY A 110 -6.05 -5.04 4.43
C GLY A 110 -4.97 -5.31 5.46
N PHE A 111 -4.38 -6.49 5.40
CA PHE A 111 -3.20 -6.81 6.20
C PHE A 111 -2.25 -7.73 5.44
N GLY A 112 -0.96 -7.62 5.71
CA GLY A 112 0.04 -8.51 5.15
C GLY A 112 1.47 -7.97 5.23
N PRO A 113 2.46 -8.69 4.71
CA PRO A 113 3.84 -8.27 4.76
C PRO A 113 4.12 -7.12 3.77
N ALA A 114 5.02 -6.24 4.17
CA ALA A 114 5.58 -5.18 3.34
C ALA A 114 7.09 -5.14 3.47
N VAL A 115 7.77 -4.75 2.39
CA VAL A 115 9.19 -4.43 2.38
C VAL A 115 9.31 -2.95 2.14
N HIS A 116 9.90 -2.25 3.10
CA HIS A 116 10.23 -0.83 3.03
C HIS A 116 11.66 -0.67 2.57
N TYR A 117 11.90 0.30 1.71
CA TYR A 117 13.24 0.69 1.28
C TYR A 117 13.32 2.20 1.14
N GLU A 118 14.44 2.77 1.57
CA GLU A 118 14.70 4.20 1.56
C GLU A 118 16.18 4.47 1.30
N THR A 119 16.49 5.68 0.83
CA THR A 119 17.87 6.13 0.65
C THR A 119 18.59 6.13 2.00
N ASP A 120 19.87 5.74 2.05
CA ASP A 120 20.63 5.71 3.29
C ASP A 120 20.69 7.10 3.97
N LYS A 121 20.29 7.11 5.24
CA LYS A 121 20.19 8.30 6.10
C LYS A 121 21.37 8.45 7.04
N SER A 122 22.29 7.49 7.05
CA SER A 122 23.50 7.52 7.89
C SER A 122 24.35 8.77 7.68
N THR A 123 24.20 9.43 6.53
CA THR A 123 24.88 10.68 6.17
C THR A 123 24.24 11.94 6.76
N ILE A 124 23.01 11.86 7.29
CA ILE A 124 22.31 13.01 7.89
C ILE A 124 22.83 13.22 9.32
N PRO A 125 23.41 14.40 9.64
CA PRO A 125 23.92 14.67 10.98
C PRO A 125 22.83 14.54 12.05
N GLY A 126 23.09 13.73 13.08
CA GLY A 126 22.16 13.49 14.18
C GLY A 126 21.09 12.43 13.91
N TYR A 127 21.09 11.79 12.74
CA TYR A 127 20.15 10.69 12.45
C TYR A 127 20.41 9.47 13.34
N VAL A 128 19.32 8.90 13.87
CA VAL A 128 19.33 7.69 14.69
C VAL A 128 18.46 6.62 14.03
N ASN A 129 19.06 5.46 13.72
CA ASN A 129 18.35 4.30 13.17
C ASN A 129 17.58 3.53 14.26
N GLU A 130 16.51 4.14 14.79
CA GLU A 130 15.65 3.52 15.82
C GLU A 130 14.85 2.32 15.29
N GLU A 131 14.58 2.32 13.98
CA GLU A 131 13.80 1.31 13.28
C GLU A 131 14.58 0.00 13.04
N LYS A 132 15.89 0.00 13.30
CA LYS A 132 16.81 -1.13 13.01
C LYS A 132 16.74 -1.56 11.54
N LEU A 133 16.66 -0.58 10.64
CA LEU A 133 16.76 -0.79 9.19
C LEU A 133 18.12 -1.42 8.86
N LYS A 134 18.13 -2.38 7.94
CA LYS A 134 19.37 -2.93 7.40
C LYS A 134 19.86 -2.05 6.26
N THR A 135 21.15 -1.79 6.19
CA THR A 135 21.75 -1.01 5.10
C THR A 135 22.46 -1.96 4.14
N ALA A 136 22.22 -1.78 2.84
CA ALA A 136 22.99 -2.37 1.76
C ALA A 136 23.30 -1.27 0.75
N ASP A 137 24.59 -1.01 0.53
CA ASP A 137 25.08 0.10 -0.28
C ASP A 137 24.47 1.43 0.15
N ASN A 138 23.67 2.07 -0.73
CA ASN A 138 23.00 3.34 -0.50
C ASN A 138 21.50 3.19 -0.18
N THR A 139 21.05 1.99 0.18
CA THR A 139 19.64 1.68 0.46
C THR A 139 19.48 1.04 1.84
N MET A 140 18.65 1.66 2.67
CA MET A 140 18.17 1.10 3.92
C MET A 140 16.85 0.36 3.66
N TYR A 141 16.65 -0.80 4.27
CA TYR A 141 15.43 -1.58 4.08
C TYR A 141 15.01 -2.36 5.33
N LYS A 142 13.71 -2.67 5.42
CA LYS A 142 13.13 -3.47 6.49
C LYS A 142 11.89 -4.20 6.03
N ILE A 143 11.75 -5.44 6.48
CA ILE A 143 10.54 -6.24 6.26
C ILE A 143 9.61 -5.99 7.45
N ALA A 144 8.46 -5.40 7.19
CA ALA A 144 7.34 -5.32 8.12
C ALA A 144 6.44 -6.53 7.87
N TRP A 145 6.52 -7.55 8.73
CA TRP A 145 5.70 -8.76 8.59
C TRP A 145 4.20 -8.50 8.72
N LEU A 146 3.83 -7.46 9.45
CA LEU A 146 2.46 -7.02 9.64
C LEU A 146 2.35 -5.53 9.30
N SER A 147 1.85 -5.25 8.11
CA SER A 147 1.36 -3.93 7.69
C SER A 147 -0.17 -3.95 7.61
N GLY A 148 -0.79 -2.80 7.86
CA GLY A 148 -2.23 -2.63 7.87
C GLY A 148 -2.71 -1.58 6.88
N MET A 149 -3.94 -1.72 6.41
CA MET A 149 -4.57 -0.79 5.48
C MET A 149 -6.06 -0.67 5.76
N ILE A 150 -6.57 0.56 5.74
CA ILE A 150 -8.01 0.84 5.67
C ILE A 150 -8.24 1.59 4.37
N GLU A 151 -9.04 1.01 3.48
CA GLU A 151 -9.39 1.60 2.18
C GLU A 151 -10.89 1.89 2.14
N TYR A 152 -11.23 3.15 1.88
CA TYR A 152 -12.58 3.60 1.60
C TYR A 152 -12.70 3.90 0.11
N ASN A 153 -13.69 3.28 -0.53
CA ASN A 153 -13.98 3.49 -1.95
C ASN A 153 -15.38 4.11 -2.11
N TYR A 154 -15.45 5.16 -2.90
CA TYR A 154 -16.69 5.79 -3.35
C TYR A 154 -16.90 5.53 -4.83
N TYR A 155 -18.01 4.89 -5.16
CA TYR A 155 -18.35 4.54 -6.53
C TYR A 155 -18.58 5.80 -7.38
N ILE A 156 -17.94 5.85 -8.55
CA ILE A 156 -18.17 6.90 -9.58
C ILE A 156 -18.91 6.31 -10.78
N SER A 157 -18.40 5.24 -11.37
CA SER A 157 -18.96 4.62 -12.58
C SER A 157 -18.72 3.11 -12.62
N LYS A 158 -19.27 2.41 -13.62
CA LYS A 158 -19.35 0.93 -13.64
C LYS A 158 -18.00 0.23 -13.44
N LYS A 159 -16.91 0.92 -13.77
CA LYS A 159 -15.53 0.43 -13.67
C LYS A 159 -14.63 1.33 -12.84
N LEU A 160 -15.12 2.43 -12.26
CA LEU A 160 -14.29 3.44 -11.63
C LEU A 160 -14.81 3.80 -10.24
N ASP A 161 -13.93 3.68 -9.26
CA ASP A 161 -14.13 4.15 -7.90
C ASP A 161 -13.08 5.21 -7.56
N PHE A 162 -13.47 6.19 -6.75
CA PHE A 162 -12.53 7.04 -6.02
C PHE A 162 -12.11 6.33 -4.74
N THR A 163 -10.84 6.45 -4.38
CA THR A 163 -10.25 5.73 -3.26
C THR A 163 -9.53 6.66 -2.30
N LEU A 164 -9.85 6.52 -1.01
CA LEU A 164 -9.11 7.07 0.12
C LEU A 164 -8.49 5.91 0.88
N THR A 165 -7.21 5.99 1.24
CA THR A 165 -6.54 4.91 1.98
C THR A 165 -5.65 5.43 3.08
N LEU A 166 -5.81 4.84 4.26
CA LEU A 166 -4.87 4.94 5.38
C LEU A 166 -4.01 3.67 5.37
N ASN A 167 -2.69 3.84 5.24
CA ASN A 167 -1.74 2.74 5.27
C ASN A 167 -0.88 2.86 6.52
N HIS A 168 -0.76 1.78 7.26
CA HIS A 168 0.22 1.62 8.33
C HIS A 168 1.27 0.61 7.86
N THR A 169 2.23 1.13 7.11
CA THR A 169 3.29 0.35 6.48
C THR A 169 4.59 0.45 7.28
N HIS A 170 4.91 1.66 7.74
CA HIS A 170 6.06 1.92 8.61
C HIS A 170 5.63 1.85 10.09
N SER A 171 6.47 1.28 10.95
CA SER A 171 6.07 0.90 12.32
C SER A 171 5.63 2.06 13.21
N ARG A 172 6.02 3.28 12.84
CA ARG A 172 5.72 4.51 13.58
C ARG A 172 4.97 5.57 12.77
N SER A 173 4.44 5.24 11.60
CA SER A 173 3.70 6.22 10.81
C SER A 173 2.42 5.66 10.19
N VAL A 174 1.50 6.57 9.89
CA VAL A 174 0.26 6.30 9.17
C VAL A 174 0.19 7.26 8.01
N ALA A 175 0.02 6.75 6.80
CA ALA A 175 0.04 7.55 5.58
C ALA A 175 -1.32 7.57 4.89
N LEU A 176 -1.77 8.77 4.53
CA LEU A 176 -2.98 9.03 3.79
C LEU A 176 -2.68 9.13 2.29
N SER A 177 -3.46 8.40 1.51
CA SER A 177 -3.38 8.42 0.04
C SER A 177 -4.75 8.52 -0.59
N LEU A 178 -4.79 9.15 -1.76
CA LEU A 178 -5.98 9.45 -2.54
C LEU A 178 -5.79 8.96 -3.95
N GLY A 179 -6.81 8.45 -4.61
CA GLY A 179 -6.66 8.02 -5.99
C GLY A 179 -7.91 7.41 -6.60
N VAL A 180 -7.66 6.59 -7.61
CA VAL A 180 -8.70 5.94 -8.37
C VAL A 180 -8.42 4.46 -8.49
N ARG A 181 -9.50 3.70 -8.57
CA ARG A 181 -9.48 2.27 -8.78
C ARG A 181 -10.32 1.93 -10.00
N PHE A 182 -9.74 1.14 -10.89
CA PHE A 182 -10.35 0.65 -12.11
C PHE A 182 -10.57 -0.86 -12.04
N ASP A 183 -11.81 -1.31 -12.21
CA ASP A 183 -12.14 -2.73 -12.31
C ASP A 183 -11.89 -3.23 -13.74
N LEU A 184 -11.09 -4.29 -13.85
CA LEU A 184 -10.75 -4.91 -15.13
C LEU A 184 -11.92 -5.79 -15.61
N PRO A 185 -12.14 -5.89 -16.94
CA PRO A 185 -13.09 -6.83 -17.52
C PRO A 185 -12.74 -8.27 -17.12
N ASP A 186 -13.75 -9.09 -16.86
CA ASP A 186 -13.55 -10.52 -16.66
C ASP A 186 -13.09 -11.15 -17.99
N PRO A 187 -11.90 -11.81 -18.04
CA PRO A 187 -11.40 -12.44 -19.25
C PRO A 187 -12.33 -13.51 -19.84
N ASN A 188 -13.28 -14.06 -19.08
CA ASN A 188 -14.19 -15.10 -19.57
C ASN A 188 -15.57 -14.60 -20.02
N GLY A 189 -15.85 -13.29 -19.98
CA GLY A 189 -17.12 -12.72 -20.44
C GLY A 189 -18.37 -13.16 -19.64
N LYS A 190 -18.23 -14.10 -18.70
CA LYS A 190 -19.24 -14.40 -17.68
C LYS A 190 -19.18 -13.28 -16.67
N GLY A 191 -19.91 -12.19 -16.95
CA GLY A 191 -20.10 -11.12 -16.00
C GLY A 191 -20.57 -11.73 -14.69
N CYS A 192 -19.65 -11.89 -13.75
CA CYS A 192 -20.02 -12.14 -12.38
C CYS A 192 -20.91 -10.97 -11.95
N ASP A 193 -21.95 -11.28 -11.19
CA ASP A 193 -22.85 -10.30 -10.59
C ASP A 193 -22.03 -9.48 -9.57
N CYS A 194 -21.28 -8.51 -10.07
CA CYS A 194 -20.29 -7.81 -9.28
C CYS A 194 -20.98 -6.68 -8.49
N PRO A 195 -20.63 -6.50 -7.22
CA PRO A 195 -21.26 -5.52 -6.33
C PRO A 195 -20.75 -4.09 -6.61
N SER A 196 -20.40 -3.75 -7.85
CA SER A 196 -20.16 -2.37 -8.21
C SER A 196 -21.48 -1.62 -8.40
N PHE A 197 -22.57 -2.28 -8.81
CA PHE A 197 -23.96 -1.79 -8.66
C PHE A 197 -25.01 -2.85 -9.04
N ARG A 198 -25.14 -3.89 -8.21
CA ARG A 198 -26.39 -4.62 -8.06
C ARG A 198 -26.62 -4.87 -6.58
#